data_AF-A0A7C3TSW6-F1
#
_entry.id   AF-A0A7C3TSW6-F1
#
_cell.length_a   1.000
_cell.length_b   1.000
_cell.length_c   1.000
_cell.angle_alpha   90.00
_cell.angle_beta   90.00
_cell.angle_gamma   90.00
#
_symmetry.space_group_name_H-M   'P 1'
#
loop_
_entity.id
_entity.type
_entity.pdbx_description
1 polymer ?
#
loop_
_entity_poly.entity_id
_entity_poly.type
_entity_poly.pdbx_seq_one_letter_code
_entity_poly.pdbx_strand_id
1 'polypeptide(L)'
;MGGDGTIYAGSGRNLIAYTPSGEIKWIFDAKAKILAPPVIGEDGTIYLGTTAKDMADPKKIAGYLWAIDPSTGREKWMFNIDPWMYDEYENTWKNADIYAPPVVGGDGTIYFTAEYRYVWALNPDGTLRENYDLNKFAAGWPGGTVTYSALVLDENGILYKADSNTLPGTEKEWGVIIAIRTQSRGLANSPWPKGYRNYQNTSSG
;
A
#
# COMPACT_ATOMS: atom_id res chain seq x y z
N MET A 1 4.71 -7.32 -13.69
CA MET A 1 5.81 -7.18 -14.65
C MET A 1 5.84 -5.74 -15.13
N GLY A 2 7.02 -5.13 -15.31
CA GLY A 2 7.19 -3.81 -15.90
C GLY A 2 6.92 -3.83 -17.41
N GLY A 3 6.78 -2.65 -18.03
CA GLY A 3 6.51 -2.53 -19.47
C GLY A 3 7.61 -3.09 -20.37
N ASP A 4 8.84 -3.20 -19.86
CA ASP A 4 10.00 -3.78 -20.53
C ASP A 4 10.15 -5.31 -20.28
N GLY A 5 9.19 -5.94 -19.61
CA GLY A 5 9.24 -7.35 -19.23
C GLY A 5 10.00 -7.62 -17.92
N THR A 6 10.52 -6.60 -17.24
CA THR A 6 11.19 -6.78 -15.93
C THR A 6 10.23 -7.37 -14.89
N ILE A 7 10.70 -8.35 -14.14
CA ILE A 7 9.95 -8.96 -13.03
C ILE A 7 10.47 -8.36 -11.72
N TYR A 8 9.57 -7.89 -10.86
CA TYR A 8 9.90 -7.35 -9.54
C TYR A 8 9.33 -8.26 -8.46
N ALA A 9 10.17 -8.72 -7.53
CA ALA A 9 9.77 -9.63 -6.47
C ALA A 9 10.34 -9.19 -5.12
N GLY A 10 9.47 -9.14 -4.10
CA GLY A 10 9.90 -8.97 -2.71
C GLY A 10 10.39 -10.29 -2.13
N SER A 11 11.53 -10.25 -1.42
CA SER A 11 12.11 -11.39 -0.69
C SER A 11 12.75 -10.90 0.61
N GLY A 12 12.10 -11.17 1.75
CA GLY A 12 12.53 -10.67 3.05
C GLY A 12 12.47 -9.14 3.09
N ARG A 13 13.63 -8.48 3.12
CA ARG A 13 13.78 -7.01 3.08
C ARG A 13 14.17 -6.46 1.71
N ASN A 14 14.38 -7.35 0.73
CA ASN A 14 14.90 -6.98 -0.57
C ASN A 14 13.79 -6.98 -1.62
N LEU A 15 13.73 -5.91 -2.42
CA LEU A 15 13.05 -5.93 -3.70
C LEU A 15 14.07 -6.26 -4.78
N ILE A 16 13.86 -7.34 -5.52
CA ILE A 16 14.77 -7.81 -6.56
C ILE A 16 14.11 -7.62 -7.91
N ALA A 17 14.83 -7.00 -8.84
CA ALA A 17 14.43 -6.90 -10.23
C ALA A 17 15.15 -7.94 -11.07
N TYR A 18 14.41 -8.65 -11.92
CA TYR A 18 14.92 -9.64 -12.83
C TYR A 18 14.66 -9.24 -14.29
N THR A 19 15.61 -9.49 -15.17
CA THR A 19 15.39 -9.43 -16.62
C THR A 19 14.32 -10.46 -17.03
N PRO A 20 13.73 -10.34 -18.24
CA PRO A 20 12.84 -11.37 -18.78
C PRO A 20 13.49 -12.76 -18.87
N SER A 21 14.83 -12.82 -18.97
CA SER A 21 15.61 -14.07 -18.97
C SER A 21 15.87 -14.63 -17.57
N GLY A 22 15.49 -13.93 -16.50
CA GLY A 22 15.65 -14.37 -15.11
C GLY A 22 16.95 -13.93 -14.43
N GLU A 23 17.75 -13.07 -15.06
CA GLU A 23 18.98 -12.53 -14.46
C GLU A 23 18.67 -11.35 -13.54
N ILE A 24 19.43 -11.18 -12.45
CA ILE A 24 19.23 -10.05 -11.52
C ILE A 24 19.70 -8.75 -12.19
N LYS A 25 18.80 -7.78 -12.34
CA LYS A 25 19.11 -6.41 -12.78
C LYS A 25 19.65 -5.57 -11.63
N TRP A 26 18.96 -5.60 -10.49
CA TRP A 26 19.33 -4.85 -9.29
C TRP A 26 18.61 -5.41 -8.07
N ILE A 27 19.09 -5.03 -6.88
CA ILE A 27 18.50 -5.34 -5.59
C ILE A 27 18.36 -4.04 -4.80
N PHE A 28 17.15 -3.74 -4.36
CA PHE A 28 16.86 -2.66 -3.42
C PHE A 28 16.66 -3.24 -2.02
N ASP A 29 17.39 -2.71 -1.04
CA ASP A 29 17.27 -3.11 0.36
C ASP A 29 16.39 -2.10 1.12
N ALA A 30 15.14 -2.50 1.37
CA ALA A 30 14.11 -1.66 1.99
C ALA A 30 14.27 -1.53 3.52
N LYS A 31 15.33 -2.12 4.10
CA LYS A 31 15.68 -2.07 5.54
C LYS A 31 14.69 -2.73 6.51
N ALA A 32 13.48 -2.98 6.07
CA ALA A 32 12.41 -3.64 6.81
C ALA A 32 11.74 -4.72 5.95
N LYS A 33 10.90 -5.57 6.54
CA LYS A 33 10.26 -6.66 5.81
C LYS A 33 9.27 -6.10 4.79
N ILE A 34 9.29 -6.71 3.61
CA ILE A 34 8.30 -6.52 2.55
C ILE A 34 7.21 -7.56 2.75
N LEU A 35 5.99 -7.11 3.05
CA LEU A 35 4.88 -8.01 3.35
C LEU A 35 3.80 -8.04 2.26
N ALA A 36 3.83 -7.06 1.35
CA ALA A 36 2.93 -6.98 0.22
C ALA A 36 3.70 -7.00 -1.11
N PRO A 37 3.06 -7.46 -2.20
CA PRO A 37 3.62 -7.27 -3.54
C PRO A 37 3.83 -5.79 -3.87
N PRO A 38 4.88 -5.43 -4.61
CA PRO A 38 5.05 -4.07 -5.13
C PRO A 38 4.00 -3.75 -6.21
N VAL A 39 3.72 -2.46 -6.39
CA VAL A 39 2.81 -1.95 -7.43
C VAL A 39 3.58 -1.02 -8.36
N ILE A 40 3.31 -1.07 -9.65
CA ILE A 40 3.97 -0.21 -10.64
C ILE A 40 3.01 0.91 -11.03
N GLY A 41 3.44 2.17 -10.92
CA GLY A 41 2.73 3.33 -11.43
C GLY A 41 2.75 3.42 -12.96
N GLU A 42 2.00 4.36 -13.52
CA GLU A 42 1.95 4.59 -14.97
C GLU A 42 3.30 5.06 -15.54
N ASP A 43 4.07 5.82 -14.75
CA ASP A 43 5.43 6.25 -15.09
C ASP A 43 6.50 5.17 -14.87
N GLY A 44 6.09 3.95 -14.48
CA GLY A 44 6.99 2.84 -14.17
C GLY A 44 7.56 2.86 -12.74
N THR A 45 7.30 3.89 -11.93
CA THR A 45 7.73 3.94 -10.53
C THR A 45 7.19 2.73 -9.77
N ILE A 46 8.03 2.11 -8.94
CA ILE A 46 7.64 0.97 -8.13
C ILE A 46 7.32 1.46 -6.72
N TYR A 47 6.11 1.16 -6.26
CA TYR A 47 5.63 1.46 -4.91
C TYR A 47 5.62 0.20 -4.06
N LEU A 48 6.12 0.34 -2.83
CA LEU A 48 6.37 -0.80 -1.94
C LEU A 48 6.15 -0.40 -0.48
N GLY A 49 5.27 -1.13 0.22
CA GLY A 49 5.08 -0.99 1.66
C GLY A 49 6.02 -1.90 2.46
N THR A 50 6.51 -1.41 3.60
CA THR A 50 7.31 -2.22 4.54
C THR A 50 6.80 -2.16 5.97
N THR A 51 7.25 -3.11 6.78
CA THR A 51 7.02 -3.12 8.23
C THR A 51 7.67 -1.96 8.96
N ALA A 52 7.16 -1.68 10.15
CA ALA A 52 7.70 -0.75 11.12
C ALA A 52 9.04 -1.16 11.70
N LYS A 53 9.17 -2.46 11.99
CA LYS A 53 10.34 -3.00 12.68
C LYS A 53 11.48 -3.22 11.71
N ASP A 54 12.48 -2.35 11.81
CA ASP A 54 13.82 -2.68 11.37
C ASP A 54 14.35 -3.77 12.32
N MET A 55 14.72 -4.93 11.77
CA MET A 55 15.26 -6.03 12.58
C MET A 55 16.62 -5.68 13.20
N ALA A 56 17.25 -4.57 12.79
CA ALA A 56 18.51 -4.06 13.33
C ALA A 56 18.35 -2.91 14.34
N ASP A 57 17.20 -2.22 14.38
CA ASP A 57 16.91 -1.18 15.37
C ASP A 57 15.52 -1.38 15.98
N PRO A 58 15.42 -1.99 17.18
CA PRO A 58 14.15 -2.31 17.82
C PRO A 58 13.38 -1.06 18.28
N LYS A 59 13.96 0.14 18.17
CA LYS A 59 13.29 1.41 18.50
C LYS A 59 12.50 1.99 17.32
N LYS A 60 12.68 1.47 16.10
CA LYS A 60 11.88 1.88 14.95
C LYS A 60 10.47 1.30 15.04
N ILE A 61 9.50 2.21 14.91
CA ILE A 61 8.07 1.95 15.11
C ILE A 61 7.21 2.33 13.89
N ALA A 62 7.83 2.65 12.75
CA ALA A 62 7.12 3.23 11.61
C ALA A 62 7.32 2.46 10.31
N GLY A 63 6.21 2.04 9.68
CA GLY A 63 6.26 1.52 8.33
C GLY A 63 6.56 2.63 7.33
N TYR A 64 6.98 2.21 6.15
CA TYR A 64 7.39 3.12 5.09
C TYR A 64 6.74 2.71 3.79
N LEU A 65 6.22 3.70 3.07
CA LEU A 65 5.90 3.55 1.66
C LEU A 65 7.08 4.07 0.85
N TRP A 66 7.70 3.20 0.07
CA TRP A 66 8.82 3.52 -0.80
C TRP A 66 8.35 3.76 -2.22
N ALA A 67 8.98 4.70 -2.91
CA ALA A 67 8.97 4.80 -4.35
C ALA A 67 10.37 4.54 -4.90
N ILE A 68 10.48 3.65 -5.88
CA ILE A 68 11.75 3.15 -6.39
C ILE A 68 11.79 3.36 -7.91
N ASP A 69 12.91 3.87 -8.39
CA ASP A 69 13.21 4.02 -9.81
C ASP A 69 13.40 2.62 -10.43
N PRO A 70 12.57 2.21 -11.40
CA PRO A 70 12.62 0.88 -12.00
C PRO A 70 13.91 0.63 -12.80
N SER A 71 14.56 1.68 -13.29
CA SER A 71 15.75 1.59 -14.14
C SER A 71 17.02 1.34 -13.33
N THR A 72 17.12 1.98 -12.15
CA THR A 72 18.32 1.92 -11.30
C THR A 72 18.13 1.12 -10.01
N GLY A 73 16.89 0.83 -9.61
CA GLY A 73 16.60 0.21 -8.31
C GLY A 73 16.86 1.14 -7.12
N ARG A 74 17.03 2.43 -7.35
CA ARG A 74 17.30 3.43 -6.30
C ARG A 74 16.00 4.04 -5.80
N GLU A 75 16.02 4.46 -4.53
CA GLU A 75 14.93 5.23 -3.95
C GLU A 75 14.72 6.54 -4.71
N LYS A 76 13.46 6.83 -5.08
CA LYS A 76 13.00 8.17 -5.48
C LYS A 76 12.60 8.97 -4.25
N TRP A 77 11.80 8.36 -3.38
CA TRP A 77 11.39 8.91 -2.10
C TRP A 77 10.88 7.82 -1.15
N MET A 78 10.75 8.19 0.13
CA MET A 78 10.16 7.37 1.19
C MET A 78 9.18 8.23 2.00
N PHE A 79 7.99 7.70 2.26
CA PHE A 79 7.01 8.31 3.15
C PHE A 79 6.98 7.57 4.49
N ASN A 80 7.20 8.31 5.58
CA ASN A 80 7.19 7.80 6.95
C ASN A 80 5.82 8.04 7.60
N ILE A 81 5.14 6.97 8.02
CA ILE A 81 3.82 7.08 8.68
C ILE A 81 3.89 7.22 10.20
N ASP A 82 5.08 7.22 10.81
CA ASP A 82 5.26 7.37 12.26
C ASP A 82 4.37 8.46 12.89
N PRO A 83 4.34 9.70 12.35
CA PRO A 83 3.63 10.80 13.01
C PRO A 83 2.13 10.57 13.24
N TRP A 84 1.52 9.59 12.57
CA TRP A 84 0.11 9.23 12.72
C TRP A 84 -0.13 8.04 13.65
N MET A 85 0.91 7.34 14.11
CA MET A 85 0.79 6.05 14.79
C MET A 85 0.65 6.15 16.30
N TYR A 86 0.68 7.35 16.86
CA TYR A 86 0.41 7.56 18.28
C TYR A 86 -1.10 7.63 18.55
N ASP A 87 -1.58 6.78 19.46
CA ASP A 87 -2.96 6.78 19.94
C ASP A 87 -3.06 7.62 21.22
N GLU A 88 -3.71 8.78 21.11
CA GLU A 88 -3.89 9.71 22.22
C GLU A 88 -4.81 9.17 23.33
N TYR A 89 -5.73 8.27 23.00
CA TYR A 89 -6.68 7.73 23.96
C TYR A 89 -6.03 6.64 24.82
N GLU A 90 -5.28 5.73 24.19
CA GLU A 90 -4.54 4.68 24.90
C GLU A 90 -3.15 5.13 25.37
N ASN A 91 -2.72 6.34 24.99
CA ASN A 91 -1.40 6.90 25.29
C ASN A 91 -0.26 5.94 24.88
N THR A 92 -0.35 5.40 23.66
CA THR A 92 0.59 4.37 23.18
C THR A 92 0.81 4.45 21.66
N TRP A 93 1.97 3.98 21.22
CA TRP A 93 2.28 3.83 19.80
C TRP A 93 1.69 2.54 19.24
N LYS A 94 1.04 2.63 18.09
CA LYS A 94 0.40 1.53 17.39
C LYS A 94 1.32 0.97 16.32
N ASN A 95 1.05 -0.26 15.90
CA ASN A 95 1.82 -0.87 14.83
C ASN A 95 1.53 -0.18 13.50
N ALA A 96 2.57 -0.04 12.69
CA ALA A 96 2.58 0.80 11.50
C ALA A 96 2.95 0.00 10.24
N ASP A 97 2.75 -1.30 10.26
CA ASP A 97 3.12 -2.14 9.14
C ASP A 97 2.17 -1.92 7.94
N ILE A 98 2.74 -1.80 6.74
CA ILE A 98 2.00 -1.73 5.49
C ILE A 98 1.92 -3.14 4.89
N TYR A 99 0.79 -3.82 5.14
CA TYR A 99 0.56 -5.22 4.73
C TYR A 99 -0.16 -5.39 3.39
N ALA A 100 -0.71 -4.31 2.85
CA ALA A 100 -1.45 -4.33 1.61
C ALA A 100 -0.70 -3.58 0.50
N PRO A 101 -0.81 -4.02 -0.76
CA PRO A 101 -0.28 -3.26 -1.88
C PRO A 101 -1.01 -1.90 -1.98
N PRO A 102 -0.29 -0.80 -2.30
CA PRO A 102 -0.92 0.49 -2.53
C PRO A 102 -1.75 0.47 -3.83
N VAL A 103 -2.65 1.45 -3.98
CA VAL A 103 -3.43 1.68 -5.19
C VAL A 103 -3.01 3.01 -5.81
N VAL A 104 -2.71 3.01 -7.11
CA VAL A 104 -2.38 4.24 -7.84
C VAL A 104 -3.60 4.67 -8.65
N GLY A 105 -4.08 5.88 -8.41
CA GLY A 105 -5.20 6.48 -9.13
C GLY A 105 -4.79 7.01 -10.51
N GLY A 106 -5.77 7.29 -11.36
CA GLY A 106 -5.56 7.79 -12.74
C GLY A 106 -4.82 9.13 -12.81
N ASP A 107 -4.85 9.92 -11.74
CA ASP A 107 -4.09 11.17 -11.60
C ASP A 107 -2.69 10.99 -10.97
N GLY A 108 -2.27 9.74 -10.73
CA GLY A 108 -1.01 9.39 -10.09
C GLY A 108 -1.04 9.41 -8.56
N THR A 109 -2.18 9.73 -7.93
CA THR A 109 -2.30 9.69 -6.46
C THR A 109 -2.08 8.27 -5.93
N ILE A 110 -1.28 8.12 -4.89
CA ILE A 110 -0.98 6.82 -4.26
C ILE A 110 -1.79 6.69 -2.97
N TYR A 111 -2.72 5.75 -2.96
CA TYR A 111 -3.53 5.39 -1.80
C TYR A 111 -2.98 4.14 -1.12
N PHE A 112 -2.85 4.16 0.20
CA PHE A 112 -2.43 2.98 0.95
C PHE A 112 -2.96 2.98 2.38
N THR A 113 -2.90 1.80 3.00
CA THR A 113 -3.29 1.55 4.39
C THR A 113 -2.15 0.89 5.15
N ALA A 114 -2.18 1.04 6.47
CA ALA A 114 -1.37 0.30 7.42
C ALA A 114 -2.30 -0.36 8.44
N GLU A 115 -1.73 -1.04 9.43
CA GLU A 115 -2.52 -1.70 10.47
C GLU A 115 -3.39 -0.74 11.30
N TYR A 116 -3.00 0.53 11.42
CA TYR A 116 -3.70 1.50 12.26
C TYR A 116 -4.46 2.56 11.46
N ARG A 117 -5.80 2.50 11.59
CA ARG A 117 -6.93 3.41 11.28
C ARG A 117 -6.86 4.47 10.17
N TYR A 118 -5.75 4.68 9.47
CA TYR A 118 -5.63 5.72 8.46
C TYR A 118 -5.59 5.10 7.06
N VAL A 119 -6.20 5.83 6.13
CA VAL A 119 -5.88 5.72 4.71
C VAL A 119 -5.09 6.96 4.33
N TRP A 120 -3.92 6.79 3.74
CA TRP A 120 -3.13 7.92 3.23
C TRP A 120 -3.31 8.05 1.72
N ALA A 121 -3.28 9.29 1.24
CA ALA A 121 -3.17 9.65 -0.16
C ALA A 121 -1.93 10.52 -0.34
N LEU A 122 -0.98 10.06 -1.15
CA LEU A 122 0.23 10.80 -1.50
C LEU A 122 0.17 11.31 -2.93
N ASN A 123 0.79 12.46 -3.15
CA ASN A 123 1.10 12.93 -4.49
C ASN A 123 2.19 12.05 -5.14
N PRO A 124 2.33 12.05 -6.48
CA PRO A 124 3.38 11.30 -7.18
C PRO A 124 4.82 11.58 -6.70
N ASP A 125 5.06 12.77 -6.15
CA ASP A 125 6.34 13.20 -5.58
C ASP A 125 6.59 12.72 -4.14
N GLY A 126 5.66 11.97 -3.55
CA GLY A 126 5.76 11.43 -2.20
C GLY A 126 5.28 12.36 -1.10
N THR A 127 4.84 13.58 -1.43
CA THR A 127 4.26 14.49 -0.43
C THR A 127 2.85 14.03 -0.03
N LEU A 128 2.51 14.20 1.25
CA LEU A 128 1.16 13.89 1.73
C LEU A 128 0.15 14.85 1.09
N ARG A 129 -0.82 14.30 0.36
CA ARG A 129 -1.96 15.05 -0.16
C ARG A 129 -3.03 15.18 0.93
N GLU A 130 -3.41 14.05 1.51
CA GLU A 130 -4.41 13.97 2.58
C GLU A 130 -4.33 12.61 3.28
N ASN A 131 -4.92 12.53 4.48
CA ASN A 131 -5.20 11.25 5.15
C ASN A 131 -6.65 11.22 5.63
N TYR A 132 -7.24 10.04 5.61
CA TYR A 132 -8.58 9.77 6.09
C TYR A 132 -8.47 9.03 7.42
N ASP A 133 -8.82 9.70 8.50
CA ASP A 133 -8.91 9.08 9.82
C ASP A 133 -10.21 8.26 9.91
N LEU A 134 -10.06 6.94 9.97
CA LEU A 134 -11.18 6.01 10.05
C LEU A 134 -11.73 5.86 11.47
N ASN A 135 -11.21 6.57 12.47
CA ASN A 135 -11.72 6.53 13.85
C ASN A 135 -13.23 6.83 13.96
N LYS A 136 -13.80 7.58 13.00
CA LYS A 136 -15.24 7.87 12.94
C LYS A 136 -16.08 6.81 12.22
N PHE A 137 -15.45 5.88 11.52
CA PHE A 137 -16.10 4.89 10.63
C PHE A 137 -15.88 3.45 11.09
N ALA A 138 -14.70 3.14 11.63
CA ALA A 138 -14.40 1.90 12.32
C ALA A 138 -14.88 2.02 13.77
N ALA A 139 -16.07 1.48 14.06
CA ALA A 139 -16.42 1.13 15.44
C ALA A 139 -15.40 0.10 15.97
N GLY A 140 -15.18 0.05 17.28
CA GLY A 140 -13.99 -0.58 17.86
C GLY A 140 -13.07 0.45 18.50
N TRP A 141 -13.68 1.46 19.09
CA TRP A 141 -13.04 2.28 20.10
C TRP A 141 -13.03 1.51 21.43
N PRO A 142 -11.89 1.44 22.15
CA PRO A 142 -10.56 1.88 21.74
C PRO A 142 -9.78 0.69 21.15
N GLY A 143 -9.18 0.86 19.98
CA GLY A 143 -8.19 -0.10 19.50
C GLY A 143 -8.30 -0.56 18.05
N GLY A 144 -9.30 -0.12 17.27
CA GLY A 144 -9.40 -0.24 15.81
C GLY A 144 -8.85 -1.54 15.22
N THR A 145 -9.71 -2.47 14.83
CA THR A 145 -9.30 -3.77 14.30
C THR A 145 -8.39 -3.63 13.07
N VAL A 146 -7.32 -4.43 13.08
CA VAL A 146 -6.32 -4.52 12.02
C VAL A 146 -6.92 -5.25 10.84
N THR A 147 -6.91 -4.64 9.65
CA THR A 147 -7.08 -5.43 8.42
C THR A 147 -5.95 -5.25 7.45
N TYR A 148 -5.46 -6.39 7.01
CA TYR A 148 -4.48 -6.58 5.95
C TYR A 148 -5.11 -6.44 4.54
N SER A 149 -6.32 -5.86 4.44
CA SER A 149 -7.08 -5.78 3.21
C SER A 149 -6.54 -4.70 2.28
N ALA A 150 -6.38 -5.05 1.00
CA ALA A 150 -6.08 -4.07 -0.04
C ALA A 150 -7.25 -3.12 -0.28
N LEU A 151 -6.91 -1.90 -0.66
CA LEU A 151 -7.88 -0.92 -1.13
C LEU A 151 -8.29 -1.24 -2.58
N VAL A 152 -9.48 -0.79 -2.96
CA VAL A 152 -9.94 -0.82 -4.36
C VAL A 152 -10.47 0.56 -4.73
N LEU A 153 -10.00 1.13 -5.84
CA LEU A 153 -10.49 2.41 -6.36
C LEU A 153 -11.34 2.17 -7.61
N ASP A 154 -12.58 2.66 -7.61
CA ASP A 154 -13.45 2.57 -8.79
C ASP A 154 -13.26 3.75 -9.78
N GLU A 155 -13.88 3.62 -10.94
CA GLU A 155 -13.87 4.62 -12.02
C GLU A 155 -14.44 5.99 -11.61
N ASN A 156 -15.30 6.02 -10.60
CA ASN A 156 -15.93 7.23 -10.08
C ASN A 156 -15.11 7.91 -8.98
N GLY A 157 -13.99 7.30 -8.60
CA GLY A 157 -13.10 7.81 -7.56
C GLY A 157 -13.51 7.41 -6.14
N ILE A 158 -14.33 6.37 -5.99
CA ILE A 158 -14.64 5.81 -4.67
C ILE A 158 -13.58 4.77 -4.32
N LEU A 159 -12.93 4.99 -3.18
CA LEU A 159 -12.00 4.06 -2.57
C LEU A 159 -12.75 3.18 -1.57
N TYR A 160 -12.72 1.87 -1.78
CA TYR A 160 -13.32 0.88 -0.92
C TYR A 160 -12.24 0.23 -0.05
N LYS A 161 -12.49 0.21 1.26
CA LYS A 161 -11.70 -0.54 2.24
C LYS A 161 -12.60 -1.55 2.92
N ALA A 162 -12.24 -2.83 2.85
CA ALA A 162 -12.80 -3.83 3.73
C ALA A 162 -12.10 -3.75 5.09
N ASP A 163 -12.86 -3.81 6.17
CA ASP A 163 -12.38 -3.86 7.54
C ASP A 163 -13.10 -4.99 8.30
N SER A 164 -12.51 -5.46 9.39
CA SER A 164 -13.24 -6.21 10.43
C SER A 164 -13.53 -5.27 11.58
N ASN A 165 -14.47 -5.63 12.44
CA ASN A 165 -14.91 -4.79 13.54
C ASN A 165 -15.34 -5.68 14.71
N THR A 166 -14.91 -5.36 15.93
CA THR A 166 -15.34 -6.06 17.15
C THR A 166 -16.35 -5.20 17.90
N LEU A 167 -17.52 -5.77 18.20
CA LEU A 167 -18.52 -5.07 19.02
C LEU A 167 -17.98 -4.85 20.44
N PRO A 168 -17.96 -3.59 20.96
CA PRO A 168 -17.48 -3.30 22.31
C PRO A 168 -18.15 -4.18 23.37
N GLY A 169 -17.34 -4.81 24.23
CA GLY A 169 -17.83 -5.71 25.29
C GLY A 169 -18.22 -7.11 24.81
N THR A 170 -17.90 -7.50 23.58
CA THR A 170 -18.13 -8.85 23.06
C THR A 170 -16.90 -9.38 22.28
N GLU A 171 -16.81 -10.69 22.08
CA GLU A 171 -15.85 -11.33 21.16
C GLU A 171 -16.38 -11.42 19.71
N LYS A 172 -17.52 -10.79 19.39
CA LYS A 172 -18.14 -10.91 18.07
C LYS A 172 -17.49 -9.94 17.08
N GLU A 173 -16.92 -10.51 16.03
CA GLU A 173 -16.39 -9.79 14.88
C GLU A 173 -17.41 -9.73 13.73
N TRP A 174 -17.46 -8.60 13.02
CA TRP A 174 -18.24 -8.41 11.80
C TRP A 174 -17.45 -7.61 10.78
N GLY A 175 -17.67 -7.88 9.49
CA GLY A 175 -17.00 -7.17 8.40
C GLY A 175 -17.71 -5.86 8.07
N VAL A 176 -16.94 -4.80 7.81
CA VAL A 176 -17.41 -3.54 7.23
C VAL A 176 -16.76 -3.27 5.89
N ILE A 177 -17.47 -2.56 5.02
CA ILE A 177 -16.88 -1.94 3.83
C ILE A 177 -17.09 -0.43 3.97
N ILE A 178 -15.98 0.31 3.97
CA ILE A 178 -15.96 1.76 4.02
C ILE A 178 -15.76 2.25 2.58
N ALA A 179 -16.62 3.18 2.15
CA ALA A 179 -16.52 3.85 0.86
C ALA A 179 -16.11 5.31 1.07
N ILE A 180 -14.96 5.70 0.53
CA ILE A 180 -14.38 7.04 0.67
C ILE A 180 -14.39 7.69 -0.70
N ARG A 181 -15.08 8.83 -0.83
CA ARG A 181 -15.03 9.63 -2.06
C ARG A 181 -13.70 10.37 -2.11
N THR A 182 -12.89 10.06 -3.11
CA THR A 182 -11.59 10.72 -3.35
C THR A 182 -11.70 11.73 -4.50
N GLN A 183 -10.65 12.53 -4.68
CA GLN A 183 -10.52 13.43 -5.82
C GLN A 183 -9.96 12.74 -7.08
N SER A 184 -9.30 11.59 -6.92
CA SER A 184 -8.78 10.79 -8.05
C SER A 184 -9.90 9.96 -8.66
N ARG A 185 -9.92 9.80 -9.99
CA ARG A 185 -10.92 8.97 -10.68
C ARG A 185 -10.23 7.81 -11.40
N GLY A 186 -10.71 6.59 -11.14
CA GLY A 186 -10.21 5.38 -11.77
C GLY A 186 -8.78 5.01 -11.37
N LEU A 187 -8.33 3.84 -11.83
CA LEU A 187 -6.98 3.31 -11.60
C LEU A 187 -5.99 3.80 -12.65
N ALA A 188 -4.74 4.07 -12.25
CA ALA A 188 -3.61 4.41 -13.12
C ALA A 188 -3.47 3.45 -14.30
N ASN A 189 -3.09 3.92 -15.49
CA ASN A 189 -2.91 3.07 -16.66
C ASN A 189 -1.53 2.39 -16.66
N SER A 190 -1.33 1.48 -15.69
CA SER A 190 -0.06 0.77 -15.50
C SER A 190 0.04 -0.52 -16.34
N PRO A 191 1.27 -0.92 -16.74
CA PRO A 191 1.54 -2.23 -17.35
C PRO A 191 1.36 -3.41 -16.38
N TRP A 192 1.13 -3.18 -15.08
CA TRP A 192 0.88 -4.23 -14.10
C TRP A 192 -0.49 -4.90 -14.34
N PRO A 193 -0.63 -6.23 -14.14
CA PRO A 193 -1.93 -6.89 -14.25
C PRO A 193 -2.91 -6.31 -13.23
N LYS A 194 -3.91 -5.58 -13.74
CA LYS A 194 -5.11 -5.21 -13.01
C LYS A 194 -5.96 -6.47 -12.89
N GLY A 195 -6.38 -6.85 -11.69
CA GLY A 195 -7.49 -7.80 -11.55
C GLY A 195 -8.67 -7.28 -12.37
N TYR A 196 -9.31 -8.15 -13.17
CA TYR A 196 -10.35 -7.85 -14.16
C TYR A 196 -9.92 -7.34 -15.54
N ARG A 197 -8.82 -7.83 -16.13
CA ARG A 197 -8.78 -7.96 -17.60
C ARG A 197 -9.32 -9.34 -18.02
N ASN A 198 -10.42 -9.28 -18.79
CA ASN A 198 -11.12 -10.37 -19.47
C ASN A 198 -10.15 -11.43 -20.04
N TYR A 199 -10.34 -12.71 -19.71
CA TYR A 199 -9.50 -13.84 -20.13
C TYR A 199 -9.71 -14.29 -21.58
N GLN A 200 -10.47 -13.56 -22.39
CA GLN A 200 -10.73 -13.94 -23.78
C GLN A 200 -9.72 -13.30 -24.74
N ASN A 201 -8.60 -13.99 -24.92
CA ASN A 201 -7.77 -13.89 -26.12
C ASN A 201 -8.51 -14.51 -27.32
N THR A 202 -9.42 -13.76 -27.94
CA THR A 202 -9.83 -14.05 -29.32
C THR A 202 -9.92 -12.76 -30.14
N SER A 203 -8.83 -12.45 -30.84
CA SER A 203 -8.94 -11.91 -32.20
C SER A 203 -8.13 -12.81 -33.11
N SER A 204 -8.73 -13.94 -33.49
CA SER A 204 -8.51 -14.54 -34.80
C SER A 204 -9.42 -13.82 -35.79
N GLY A 205 -8.85 -13.34 -36.90
CA GLY A 205 -9.58 -12.73 -38.01
C GLY A 205 -8.84 -11.53 -38.57
#